data_AF-A0AAU9Y033-F1
#
_entry.id   AF-A0AAU9Y033-F1
#
_cell.length_a   1.000
_cell.length_b   1.000
_cell.length_c   1.000
_cell.angle_alpha   90.00
_cell.angle_beta   90.00
_cell.angle_gamma   90.00
#
_symmetry.space_group_name_H-M   'P 1'
#
loop_
_entity.id
_entity.type
_entity.pdbx_description
1 polymer ?
#
loop_
_entity_poly.entity_id
_entity_poly.type
_entity_poly.pdbx_seq_one_letter_code
_entity_poly.pdbx_strand_id
1 'polypeptide(L)'
;MVFPDYYFFAERRLVNHTIEKKGVNNLDDCELLCYLNDHCVSLNFEKDPENNRPLHICELNNATHLKYDSHLTTNATFYCRGSKNACDKSPYCENNATCQSGFTLKGYRCLCPPGFKGEYCEKDIDECKTYSNKCDVNALCNNTHGSHVCTCKPGYTGDGRNCTGTV
;
A
#
# COMPACT_ATOMS: atom_id res chain seq x y z
N MET A 1 -5.77 14.06 -17.94
CA MET A 1 -6.37 13.55 -16.69
C MET A 1 -5.93 14.52 -15.60
N VAL A 2 -6.84 15.27 -14.96
CA VAL A 2 -6.45 16.31 -13.99
C VAL A 2 -6.65 15.72 -12.59
N PHE A 3 -5.54 15.42 -11.90
CA PHE A 3 -5.59 14.94 -10.53
C PHE A 3 -5.95 16.11 -9.58
N PRO A 4 -6.90 15.92 -8.64
CA PRO A 4 -7.35 16.98 -7.75
C PRO A 4 -6.24 17.39 -6.76
N ASP A 5 -6.34 18.60 -6.23
CA ASP A 5 -5.47 19.26 -5.24
C ASP A 5 -4.25 18.46 -4.76
N TYR A 6 -3.06 18.86 -5.20
CA TYR A 6 -1.80 18.28 -4.82
C TYR A 6 -0.89 19.32 -4.15
N TYR A 7 0.00 18.85 -3.29
CA TYR A 7 1.13 19.65 -2.83
C TYR A 7 2.25 19.54 -3.84
N PHE A 8 2.83 20.69 -4.17
CA PHE A 8 3.98 20.79 -5.05
C PHE A 8 5.08 21.57 -4.34
N PHE A 9 6.22 20.91 -4.13
CA PHE A 9 7.39 21.53 -3.54
C PHE A 9 8.52 21.50 -4.56
N ALA A 10 8.78 22.65 -5.18
CA ALA A 10 9.97 22.84 -5.99
C ALA A 10 11.23 22.73 -5.12
N GLU A 11 12.30 22.16 -5.67
CA GLU A 11 13.61 22.07 -5.01
C GLU A 11 13.58 21.28 -3.70
N ARG A 12 12.64 20.33 -3.60
CA ARG A 12 12.48 19.44 -2.47
C ARG A 12 12.43 18.01 -2.93
N ARG A 13 12.91 17.13 -2.06
CA ARG A 13 12.91 15.69 -2.26
C ARG A 13 12.55 15.00 -0.95
N LEU A 14 11.56 14.13 -0.98
CA LEU A 14 11.23 13.29 0.16
C LEU A 14 12.20 12.10 0.21
N VAL A 15 12.97 11.96 1.29
CA VAL A 15 13.97 10.90 1.44
C VAL A 15 13.49 9.79 2.38
N ASN A 16 14.13 8.62 2.33
CA ASN A 16 13.84 7.43 3.15
C ASN A 16 12.47 6.77 2.94
N HIS A 17 11.69 7.25 1.97
CA HIS A 17 10.35 6.74 1.66
C HIS A 17 10.21 6.22 0.24
N THR A 18 11.30 6.23 -0.54
CA THR A 18 11.30 5.73 -1.92
C THR A 18 11.14 4.22 -1.95
N ILE A 19 10.05 3.77 -2.55
CA ILE A 19 9.75 2.35 -2.76
C ILE A 19 10.24 1.86 -4.12
N GLU A 20 10.27 2.74 -5.12
CA GLU A 20 10.65 2.37 -6.47
C GLU A 20 11.27 3.56 -7.21
N LYS A 21 12.24 3.28 -8.09
CA LYS A 21 12.85 4.27 -8.98
C LYS A 21 12.66 3.83 -10.43
N LYS A 22 12.16 4.72 -11.27
CA LYS A 22 11.91 4.48 -12.70
C LYS A 22 12.47 5.62 -13.55
N GLY A 23 12.87 5.29 -14.78
CA GLY A 23 13.12 6.28 -15.82
C GLY A 23 11.82 6.59 -16.55
N VAL A 24 11.48 7.87 -16.71
CA VAL A 24 10.24 8.33 -17.35
C VAL A 24 10.53 9.48 -18.33
N ASN A 25 9.63 9.72 -19.29
CA ASN A 25 9.83 10.82 -20.25
C ASN A 25 9.43 12.18 -19.67
N ASN A 26 8.46 12.20 -18.77
CA ASN A 26 7.91 13.43 -18.19
C ASN A 26 7.22 13.15 -16.85
N LEU A 27 6.72 14.22 -16.22
CA LEU A 27 6.02 14.14 -14.94
C LEU A 27 4.74 13.28 -15.01
N ASP A 28 3.97 13.40 -16.09
CA ASP A 28 2.69 12.70 -16.22
C ASP A 28 2.90 11.18 -16.21
N ASP A 29 3.97 10.70 -16.86
CA ASP A 29 4.39 9.30 -16.82
C ASP A 29 4.72 8.86 -15.36
N CYS A 30 5.40 9.72 -14.60
CA CYS A 30 5.72 9.44 -13.19
C CYS A 30 4.46 9.39 -12.31
N GLU A 31 3.51 10.28 -12.55
CA GLU A 31 2.23 10.33 -11.85
C GLU A 31 1.38 9.11 -12.16
N LEU A 32 1.34 8.68 -13.41
CA LEU A 32 0.65 7.47 -13.82
C LEU A 32 1.27 6.24 -13.15
N LEU A 33 2.60 6.15 -13.08
CA LEU A 33 3.27 5.07 -12.36
C LEU A 33 2.92 5.07 -10.86
N CYS A 34 2.87 6.24 -10.23
CA CYS A 34 2.46 6.35 -8.85
C CYS A 34 0.98 5.95 -8.65
N TYR A 35 0.10 6.36 -9.56
CA TYR A 35 -1.33 6.00 -9.55
C TYR A 35 -1.53 4.48 -9.64
N LEU A 36 -0.77 3.80 -10.48
CA LEU A 36 -0.84 2.35 -10.67
C LEU A 36 -0.18 1.55 -9.55
N ASN A 37 0.55 2.20 -8.64
CA ASN A 37 1.25 1.55 -7.55
C ASN A 37 0.50 1.75 -6.22
N ASP A 38 -0.04 0.65 -5.68
CA ASP A 38 -0.81 0.59 -4.43
C ASP A 38 -0.02 0.99 -3.17
N HIS A 39 1.28 1.25 -3.29
CA HIS A 39 2.11 1.75 -2.20
C HIS A 39 2.62 3.18 -2.44
N CYS A 40 2.38 3.80 -3.61
CA CYS A 40 2.84 5.16 -3.90
C CYS A 40 1.81 6.25 -3.51
N VAL A 41 2.23 7.29 -2.78
CA VAL A 41 1.37 8.39 -2.28
C VAL A 41 1.96 9.78 -2.45
N SER A 42 3.27 9.85 -2.66
CA SER A 42 4.01 11.01 -3.15
C SER A 42 5.05 10.53 -4.15
N LEU A 43 5.61 11.44 -4.92
CA LEU A 43 6.71 11.16 -5.84
C LEU A 43 7.76 12.25 -5.76
N ASN A 44 9.01 11.88 -5.99
CA ASN A 44 10.04 12.83 -6.38
C ASN A 44 10.27 12.71 -7.88
N PHE A 45 10.34 13.83 -8.57
CA PHE A 45 10.69 13.85 -9.98
C PHE A 45 11.90 14.75 -10.18
N GLU A 46 12.86 14.25 -10.93
CA GLU A 46 14.06 14.97 -11.30
C GLU A 46 13.77 15.91 -12.49
N LYS A 47 13.95 17.21 -12.27
CA LYS A 47 13.71 18.28 -13.24
C LYS A 47 14.53 18.09 -14.51
N ASP A 48 15.83 17.90 -14.34
CA ASP A 48 16.80 17.85 -15.41
C ASP A 48 17.63 16.57 -15.27
N PRO A 49 17.62 15.69 -16.27
CA PRO A 49 18.37 14.46 -16.20
C PRO A 49 19.87 14.73 -16.25
N GLU A 50 20.59 14.36 -15.20
CA GLU A 50 22.05 14.46 -15.17
C GLU A 50 22.72 13.56 -16.22
N ASN A 51 23.91 13.96 -16.68
CA ASN A 51 24.80 13.18 -17.56
C ASN A 51 24.21 12.80 -18.94
N ASN A 52 23.41 13.68 -19.55
CA ASN A 52 22.76 13.44 -20.85
C ASN A 52 21.89 12.16 -20.87
N ARG A 53 21.36 11.75 -19.72
CA ARG A 53 20.42 10.62 -19.68
C ARG A 53 19.12 11.02 -20.43
N PRO A 54 18.55 10.11 -21.24
CA PRO A 54 17.36 10.42 -22.03
C PRO A 54 16.05 10.45 -21.22
N LEU A 55 16.06 9.97 -19.98
CA LEU A 55 14.90 9.82 -19.12
C LEU A 55 15.10 10.52 -17.77
N HIS A 56 14.04 11.10 -17.24
CA HIS A 56 13.99 11.67 -15.91
C HIS A 56 13.89 10.58 -14.85
N ILE A 57 14.50 10.79 -13.68
CA ILE A 57 14.30 9.90 -12.53
C ILE A 57 12.97 10.23 -11.86
N CYS A 58 12.10 9.23 -11.80
CA CYS A 58 10.88 9.18 -11.02
C CYS A 58 11.09 8.29 -9.80
N GLU A 59 10.91 8.84 -8.60
CA GLU A 59 10.96 8.10 -7.34
C GLU A 59 9.56 8.03 -6.75
N LEU A 60 9.00 6.83 -6.69
CA LEU A 60 7.71 6.58 -6.07
C LEU A 60 7.92 6.47 -4.55
N ASN A 61 7.10 7.16 -3.75
CA ASN A 61 7.25 7.18 -2.29
C ASN A 61 6.00 6.69 -1.58
N ASN A 62 6.18 5.93 -0.48
CA ASN A 62 5.08 5.42 0.36
C ASN A 62 4.60 6.35 1.46
N ALA A 63 5.12 7.58 1.47
CA ALA A 63 4.77 8.58 2.46
C ALA A 63 4.58 9.97 1.82
N THR A 64 3.92 10.87 2.54
CA THR A 64 3.77 12.29 2.17
C THR A 64 4.43 13.19 3.22
N HIS A 65 4.75 14.43 2.83
CA HIS A 65 5.33 15.42 3.76
C HIS A 65 4.44 15.71 4.99
N LEU A 66 3.11 15.54 4.86
CA LEU A 66 2.17 15.75 5.97
C LEU A 66 2.48 14.89 7.21
N LYS A 67 3.01 13.67 6.98
CA LYS A 67 3.39 12.75 8.06
C LYS A 67 4.88 12.79 8.38
N TYR A 68 5.72 13.17 7.42
CA TYR A 68 7.18 13.12 7.53
C TYR A 68 7.87 14.38 6.98
N ASP A 69 7.48 15.54 7.49
CA ASP A 69 8.00 16.83 7.03
C ASP A 69 9.53 16.94 7.23
N SER A 70 10.05 16.37 8.31
CA SER A 70 11.50 16.31 8.59
C SER A 70 12.30 15.51 7.54
N HIS A 71 11.65 14.67 6.74
CA HIS A 71 12.27 13.92 5.65
C HIS A 71 12.19 14.65 4.31
N LEU A 72 11.56 15.83 4.25
CA LEU A 72 11.48 16.65 3.04
C LEU A 72 12.71 17.56 2.94
N THR A 73 13.76 17.06 2.31
CA THR A 73 15.05 17.76 2.22
C THR A 73 15.12 18.68 1.02
N THR A 74 15.95 19.72 1.12
CA THR A 74 16.24 20.61 -0.01
C THR A 74 17.10 19.89 -1.04
N ASN A 75 16.63 19.86 -2.27
CA ASN A 75 17.36 19.30 -3.41
C ASN A 75 16.92 20.01 -4.69
N ALA A 76 17.80 20.84 -5.26
CA ALA A 76 17.49 21.69 -6.39
C ALA A 76 17.09 20.92 -7.66
N THR A 77 17.58 19.68 -7.83
CA THR A 77 17.33 18.87 -9.03
C THR A 77 15.99 18.16 -9.00
N PHE A 78 15.31 18.11 -7.84
CA PHE A 78 14.03 17.43 -7.71
C PHE A 78 12.89 18.40 -7.40
N TYR A 79 11.68 17.99 -7.72
CA TYR A 79 10.49 18.44 -7.03
C TYR A 79 9.77 17.25 -6.41
N CYS A 80 9.13 17.52 -5.27
CA CYS A 80 8.29 16.56 -4.57
C CYS A 80 6.84 16.91 -4.84
N ARG A 81 6.06 15.94 -5.33
CA ARG A 81 4.61 16.07 -5.50
C ARG A 81 3.92 15.08 -4.59
N GLY A 82 2.93 15.53 -3.83
CA GLY A 82 2.19 14.69 -2.89
C GLY A 82 0.68 14.91 -2.98
N SER A 83 -0.08 13.86 -2.71
CA SER A 83 -1.53 13.97 -2.52
C SER A 83 -1.87 14.87 -1.33
N LYS A 84 -2.94 15.68 -1.45
CA LYS A 84 -3.52 16.40 -0.32
C LYS A 84 -4.21 15.41 0.63
N ASN A 85 -4.28 15.74 1.93
CA ASN A 85 -4.86 14.83 2.92
C ASN A 85 -6.36 14.59 2.64
N ALA A 86 -6.68 13.49 1.97
CA ALA A 86 -8.07 13.10 1.75
C ALA A 86 -8.61 12.23 2.91
N CYS A 87 -7.76 11.83 3.86
CA CYS A 87 -8.17 11.04 5.02
C CYS A 87 -8.86 11.85 6.12
N ASP A 88 -8.71 13.18 6.17
CA ASP A 88 -9.37 14.05 7.17
C ASP A 88 -10.91 14.03 7.06
N LYS A 89 -11.45 13.60 5.92
CA LYS A 89 -12.89 13.51 5.66
C LYS A 89 -13.39 12.06 5.54
N SER A 90 -12.56 11.06 5.84
CA SER A 90 -12.84 9.66 5.48
C SER A 90 -13.18 8.79 6.69
N PRO A 91 -14.48 8.54 6.97
CA PRO A 91 -14.89 7.41 7.80
C PRO A 91 -15.05 6.11 6.99
N TYR A 92 -14.52 6.02 5.76
CA TYR A 92 -14.91 4.95 4.83
C TYR A 92 -14.09 3.67 4.93
N CYS A 93 -12.94 3.67 5.62
CA CYS A 93 -12.13 2.47 5.77
C CYS A 93 -12.70 1.60 6.92
N GLU A 94 -13.19 0.42 6.58
CA GLU A 94 -13.82 -0.53 7.51
C GLU A 94 -12.79 -1.46 8.15
N ASN A 95 -13.24 -2.25 9.14
CA ASN A 95 -12.44 -3.31 9.77
C ASN A 95 -11.08 -2.84 10.31
N ASN A 96 -11.03 -1.64 10.89
CA ASN A 96 -9.82 -1.03 11.45
C ASN A 96 -8.70 -0.81 10.42
N ALA A 97 -9.07 -0.65 9.14
CA ALA A 97 -8.13 -0.32 8.08
C ALA A 97 -7.54 1.09 8.22
N THR A 98 -6.29 1.23 7.77
CA THR A 98 -5.59 2.53 7.84
C THR A 98 -5.86 3.33 6.58
N CYS A 99 -6.45 4.52 6.71
CA CYS A 99 -6.57 5.44 5.58
C CYS A 99 -5.18 6.00 5.21
N GLN A 100 -4.84 5.90 3.94
CA GLN A 100 -3.63 6.47 3.38
C GLN A 100 -4.02 7.44 2.25
N SER A 101 -3.66 8.72 2.38
CA SER A 101 -3.79 9.67 1.26
C SER A 101 -2.93 9.21 0.10
N GLY A 102 -3.38 9.34 -1.14
CA GLY A 102 -2.66 8.84 -2.31
C GLY A 102 -3.12 9.46 -3.62
N PHE A 103 -2.37 9.22 -4.70
CA PHE A 103 -2.75 9.62 -6.05
C PHE A 103 -3.78 8.64 -6.63
N THR A 104 -4.97 8.61 -6.05
CA THR A 104 -6.12 7.88 -6.60
C THR A 104 -7.16 8.90 -7.10
N LEU A 105 -8.15 8.45 -7.87
CA LEU A 105 -9.27 9.32 -8.26
C LEU A 105 -10.02 9.90 -7.04
N LYS A 106 -9.96 9.22 -5.89
CA LYS A 106 -10.61 9.63 -4.62
C LYS A 106 -9.65 10.39 -3.68
N GLY A 107 -8.35 10.49 -4.01
CA GLY A 107 -7.32 11.14 -3.19
C GLY A 107 -6.83 10.33 -1.98
N TYR A 108 -7.40 9.15 -1.71
CA TYR A 108 -6.97 8.22 -0.68
C TYR A 108 -7.20 6.77 -1.09
N ARG A 109 -6.68 5.85 -0.29
CA ARG A 109 -6.98 4.42 -0.29
C ARG A 109 -6.99 3.86 1.13
N CYS A 110 -7.65 2.72 1.32
CA CYS A 110 -7.64 1.99 2.58
C CYS A 110 -6.59 0.89 2.53
N LEU A 111 -5.66 0.89 3.48
CA LEU A 111 -4.71 -0.19 3.70
C LEU A 111 -5.37 -1.24 4.59
N CYS A 112 -5.76 -2.35 3.99
CA CYS A 112 -6.49 -3.41 4.70
C CYS A 112 -5.59 -4.16 5.67
N PRO A 113 -6.07 -4.45 6.89
CA PRO A 113 -5.39 -5.37 7.77
C PRO A 113 -5.41 -6.79 7.17
N PRO A 114 -4.50 -7.68 7.62
CA PRO A 114 -4.55 -9.10 7.25
C PRO A 114 -5.93 -9.69 7.52
N GLY A 115 -6.41 -10.54 6.62
CA GLY A 115 -7.75 -11.13 6.70
C GLY A 115 -8.85 -10.29 6.05
N PHE A 116 -8.56 -9.08 5.54
CA PHE A 116 -9.54 -8.23 4.87
C PHE A 116 -9.12 -7.83 3.46
N LYS A 117 -10.11 -7.57 2.60
CA LYS A 117 -9.97 -7.11 1.22
C LYS A 117 -11.13 -6.20 0.82
N GLY A 118 -11.03 -5.62 -0.37
CA GLY A 118 -12.01 -4.66 -0.89
C GLY A 118 -11.43 -3.25 -0.96
N GLU A 119 -12.15 -2.34 -1.61
CA GLU A 119 -11.70 -0.94 -1.74
C GLU A 119 -11.71 -0.21 -0.39
N TYR A 120 -12.64 -0.60 0.48
CA TYR A 120 -12.86 -0.05 1.81
C TYR A 120 -12.48 -1.03 2.91
N CYS A 121 -11.83 -2.14 2.55
CA CYS A 121 -11.53 -3.25 3.46
C CYS A 121 -12.78 -3.85 4.10
N GLU A 122 -13.90 -3.78 3.39
CA GLU A 122 -15.23 -4.16 3.85
C GLU A 122 -15.49 -5.66 3.76
N LYS A 123 -14.65 -6.40 3.04
CA LYS A 123 -14.83 -7.84 2.80
C LYS A 123 -13.81 -8.64 3.59
N ASP A 124 -14.31 -9.63 4.30
CA ASP A 124 -13.51 -10.67 4.92
C ASP A 124 -12.88 -11.61 3.87
N ILE A 125 -11.65 -12.05 4.13
CA ILE A 125 -10.96 -13.06 3.33
C ILE A 125 -11.29 -14.43 3.91
N ASP A 126 -11.97 -15.27 3.13
CA ASP A 126 -12.16 -16.67 3.50
C ASP A 126 -10.84 -17.45 3.39
N GLU A 127 -10.03 -17.48 4.44
CA GLU A 127 -8.71 -18.14 4.36
C GLU A 127 -8.82 -19.64 4.15
N CYS A 128 -9.94 -20.27 4.52
CA CYS A 128 -10.17 -21.69 4.28
C CYS A 128 -10.25 -22.03 2.79
N LYS A 129 -10.68 -21.08 1.96
CA LYS A 129 -10.68 -21.20 0.49
C LYS A 129 -9.37 -20.74 -0.16
N THR A 130 -8.46 -20.16 0.61
CA THR A 130 -7.13 -19.82 0.11
C THR A 130 -6.20 -21.02 0.15
N TYR A 131 -5.21 -21.04 -0.75
CA TYR A 131 -4.20 -22.11 -0.79
C TYR A 131 -3.29 -22.13 0.47
N SER A 132 -3.38 -21.10 1.31
CA SER A 132 -2.55 -20.88 2.50
C SER A 132 -3.32 -21.07 3.81
N ASN A 133 -4.37 -21.89 3.83
CA ASN A 133 -5.22 -22.07 5.02
C ASN A 133 -4.49 -22.64 6.26
N LYS A 134 -3.19 -22.98 6.18
CA LYS A 134 -2.25 -23.39 7.25
C LYS A 134 -2.74 -24.46 8.24
N CYS A 135 -3.93 -25.01 8.03
CA CYS A 135 -4.50 -26.09 8.83
C CYS A 135 -3.82 -27.40 8.46
N ASP A 136 -3.73 -28.29 9.44
CA ASP A 136 -3.29 -29.67 9.21
C ASP A 136 -4.25 -30.38 8.25
N VAL A 137 -3.76 -31.36 7.49
CA VAL A 137 -4.62 -32.22 6.63
C VAL A 137 -5.69 -32.97 7.45
N ASN A 138 -5.40 -33.22 8.72
CA ASN A 138 -6.29 -33.83 9.70
C ASN A 138 -7.06 -32.81 10.53
N ALA A 139 -7.11 -31.54 10.11
CA ALA A 139 -7.94 -30.50 10.70
C ALA A 139 -9.11 -30.08 9.78
N LEU A 140 -10.13 -29.49 10.39
CA LEU A 140 -11.20 -28.75 9.75
C LEU A 140 -10.87 -27.26 9.83
N CYS A 141 -11.01 -26.55 8.71
CA CYS A 141 -10.85 -25.10 8.66
C CYS A 141 -12.23 -24.44 8.77
N ASN A 142 -12.37 -23.51 9.70
CA ASN A 142 -13.53 -22.63 9.83
C ASN A 142 -13.10 -21.17 9.70
N ASN A 143 -13.67 -20.48 8.73
CA ASN A 143 -13.43 -19.06 8.53
C ASN A 143 -14.08 -18.24 9.66
N THR A 144 -13.39 -17.21 10.12
CA THR A 144 -13.86 -16.25 11.13
C THR A 144 -13.63 -14.82 10.63
N HIS A 145 -14.24 -13.82 11.26
CA HIS A 145 -14.07 -12.44 10.80
C HIS A 145 -12.63 -11.96 11.05
N GLY A 146 -11.90 -11.68 9.98
CA GLY A 146 -10.50 -11.28 9.95
C GLY A 146 -9.50 -12.41 10.15
N SER A 147 -9.94 -13.68 10.21
CA SER A 147 -9.06 -14.83 10.42
C SER A 147 -9.74 -16.18 10.16
N HIS A 148 -9.08 -17.27 10.56
CA HIS A 148 -9.65 -18.61 10.52
C HIS A 148 -9.16 -19.42 11.72
N VAL A 149 -9.96 -20.42 12.08
CA VAL A 149 -9.64 -21.38 13.13
C VAL A 149 -9.54 -22.77 12.51
N CYS A 150 -8.44 -23.46 12.83
CA CYS A 150 -8.25 -24.86 12.50
C CYS A 150 -8.60 -25.71 13.72
N THR A 151 -9.41 -26.75 13.56
CA THR A 151 -9.74 -27.70 14.64
C THR A 151 -9.41 -29.12 14.21
N CYS A 152 -8.68 -29.88 15.02
CA CYS A 152 -8.38 -31.27 14.67
C CYS A 152 -9.66 -32.09 14.52
N LYS A 153 -9.69 -32.95 13.50
CA LYS A 153 -10.80 -33.88 13.26
C LYS A 153 -10.92 -34.85 14.45
N PRO A 154 -12.10 -35.44 14.68
CA PRO A 154 -12.29 -36.43 15.74
C PRO A 154 -11.24 -37.56 15.65
N GLY A 155 -10.64 -37.93 16.78
CA GLY A 155 -9.56 -38.92 16.85
C GLY A 155 -8.14 -38.35 16.72
N TYR A 156 -8.02 -37.06 16.38
CA TYR A 156 -6.75 -36.34 16.35
C TYR A 156 -6.70 -35.27 17.45
N THR A 157 -5.51 -34.97 17.94
CA THR A 157 -5.27 -33.95 18.98
C THR A 157 -4.14 -33.03 18.55
N GLY A 158 -4.21 -31.76 18.95
CA GLY A 158 -3.24 -30.75 18.55
C GLY A 158 -3.84 -29.34 18.50
N ASP A 159 -3.13 -28.42 17.87
CA ASP A 159 -3.50 -27.01 17.74
C ASP A 159 -4.30 -26.70 16.45
N GLY A 160 -4.65 -27.74 15.68
CA GLY A 160 -5.32 -27.61 14.38
C GLY A 160 -4.37 -27.34 13.21
N ARG A 161 -3.14 -26.90 13.45
CA ARG A 161 -2.08 -26.75 12.43
C ARG A 161 -1.14 -27.94 12.40
N ASN A 162 -1.01 -28.63 13.53
CA ASN A 162 -0.38 -29.92 13.66
C ASN A 162 -1.32 -30.82 14.46
N CYS A 163 -1.92 -31.80 13.78
CA CYS A 163 -2.86 -32.73 14.38
C CYS A 163 -2.24 -34.12 14.42
N THR A 164 -1.94 -34.59 15.62
CA THR A 164 -1.42 -35.94 15.86
C THR A 164 -2.51 -36.81 16.46
N GLY A 165 -2.77 -37.94 15.81
CA GLY A 165 -3.75 -38.91 16.23
C GLY A 165 -3.33 -40.27 15.71
N THR A 166 -3.49 -41.29 16.55
CA THR A 166 -3.50 -42.68 16.13
C THR A 166 -4.94 -43.01 15.76
N VAL A 167 -5.26 -42.90 14.46
CA VAL A 167 -6.34 -43.72 13.90
C VAL A 167 -5.89 -45.17 13.94
#